data_AF-A0A7Y5FUA7-F1
#
_entry.id   AF-A0A7Y5FUA7-F1
#
_cell.length_a   1.000
_cell.length_b   1.000
_cell.length_c   1.000
_cell.angle_alpha   90.00
_cell.angle_beta   90.00
_cell.angle_gamma   90.00
#
_symmetry.space_group_name_H-M   'P 1'
#
loop_
_entity.id
_entity.type
_entity.pdbx_description
1 polymer ?
#
loop_
_entity_poly.entity_id
_entity_poly.type
_entity_poly.pdbx_seq_one_letter_code
_entity_poly.pdbx_strand_id
1 'polypeptide(L)'
;ERRLFYVGMTRAKKELYLTSGRDYGGARPRKVSIFVREALDDAHADDDFAKASAFEALARFDRSGEPIRQAHGESQAPETGPIPDDQLLHLDQKKIDDYLTCPLKYKYVHILRVPLAEYHAIIYGFALHEAVREYNKRKRKQEAVTLDDLLTVFKANWRSRGFLNREHEQQRFETGQEVLRRFFEQQESEDFEPLYIEEPFKFMFENNVITGRWDRVDELPDGRVLIVDFKSSAVDDPEKARKRAMSSRQLRLYAWSYQERFGQPVAGWRLHFLESGMVAEIPLKELYLRKIREDVQTAAQGIRQRDFRPTPGPSACPFCALNDICPAAETN
;
A
#
# COMPACT_ATOMS: atom_id res chain seq x y z
N GLU A 1 37.06 12.62 4.66
CA GLU A 1 36.48 13.15 3.41
C GLU A 1 37.52 13.48 2.32
N ARG A 2 38.54 14.32 2.59
CA ARG A 2 39.60 14.65 1.59
C ARG A 2 40.27 13.44 0.93
N ARG A 3 40.61 12.39 1.71
CA ARG A 3 41.16 11.13 1.18
C ARG A 3 40.22 10.40 0.22
N LEU A 4 38.90 10.47 0.45
CA LEU A 4 37.90 9.84 -0.42
C LEU A 4 37.79 10.60 -1.75
N PHE A 5 37.79 11.93 -1.70
CA PHE A 5 37.79 12.78 -2.90
C PHE A 5 39.04 12.52 -3.76
N TYR A 6 40.23 12.48 -3.14
CA TYR A 6 41.48 12.17 -3.81
C TYR A 6 41.48 10.78 -4.47
N VAL A 7 41.01 9.75 -3.75
CA VAL A 7 40.93 8.38 -4.29
C VAL A 7 39.91 8.30 -5.43
N GLY A 8 38.78 8.99 -5.34
CA GLY A 8 37.78 9.04 -6.41
C GLY A 8 38.33 9.70 -7.68
N MET A 9 39.00 10.85 -7.51
CA MET A 9 39.64 11.60 -8.60
C MET A 9 40.71 10.77 -9.33
N THR A 10 41.58 10.09 -8.59
CA THR A 10 42.73 9.36 -9.15
C THR A 10 42.38 8.00 -9.78
N ARG A 11 41.10 7.57 -9.75
CA ARG A 11 40.62 6.37 -10.45
C ARG A 11 40.32 6.60 -11.93
N ALA A 12 40.11 7.85 -12.34
CA ALA A 12 39.83 8.18 -13.73
C ALA A 12 41.06 7.89 -14.60
N LYS A 13 40.90 7.04 -15.63
CA LYS A 13 42.00 6.67 -16.55
C LYS A 13 42.10 7.55 -17.80
N LYS A 14 41.00 8.22 -18.19
CA LYS A 14 40.93 9.01 -19.43
C LYS A 14 40.40 10.41 -19.16
N GLU A 15 39.22 10.53 -18.59
CA GLU A 15 38.57 11.82 -18.33
C GLU A 15 37.95 11.82 -16.94
N LEU A 16 37.94 12.99 -16.30
CA LEU A 16 37.31 13.23 -15.00
C LEU A 16 36.38 14.44 -15.13
N TYR A 17 35.12 14.23 -14.78
CA TYR A 17 34.11 15.28 -14.71
C TYR A 17 33.72 15.53 -13.26
N LEU A 18 33.90 16.76 -12.78
CA LEU A 18 33.50 17.19 -11.44
C LEU A 18 32.27 18.10 -11.55
N THR A 19 31.12 17.62 -11.09
CA THR A 19 29.85 18.35 -11.17
C THR A 19 29.36 18.78 -9.80
N SER A 20 28.88 20.01 -9.67
CA SER A 20 28.21 20.49 -8.46
C SER A 20 26.95 21.29 -8.83
N GLY A 21 25.89 21.16 -8.03
CA GLY A 21 24.68 21.95 -8.18
C GLY A 21 24.73 23.18 -7.27
N ARG A 22 24.38 24.35 -7.80
CA ARG A 22 24.21 25.57 -6.99
C ARG A 22 22.83 25.65 -6.33
N ASP A 23 21.83 25.00 -6.92
CA ASP A 23 20.45 24.96 -6.42
C ASP A 23 19.92 23.53 -6.39
N TYR A 24 19.50 23.10 -5.21
CA TYR A 24 18.86 21.82 -4.95
C TYR A 24 17.43 21.99 -4.38
N GLY A 25 16.82 23.16 -4.58
CA GLY A 25 15.52 23.53 -4.01
C GLY A 25 15.58 24.03 -2.56
N GLY A 26 16.78 24.33 -2.06
CA GLY A 26 17.00 24.82 -0.70
C GLY A 26 16.83 26.33 -0.54
N ALA A 27 16.78 26.81 0.71
CA ALA A 27 16.64 28.23 1.01
C ALA A 27 17.84 29.09 0.56
N ARG A 28 19.04 28.49 0.46
CA ARG A 28 20.28 29.17 0.07
C ARG A 28 21.02 28.37 -1.01
N PRO A 29 21.71 29.06 -1.94
CA PRO A 29 22.55 28.38 -2.93
C PRO A 29 23.69 27.63 -2.24
N ARG A 30 24.09 26.51 -2.84
CA ARG A 30 25.25 25.72 -2.40
C ARG A 30 26.49 26.21 -3.12
N LYS A 31 27.56 26.39 -2.35
CA LYS A 31 28.89 26.70 -2.89
C LYS A 31 29.55 25.43 -3.42
N VAL A 32 30.40 25.59 -4.43
CA VAL A 32 31.26 24.51 -4.91
C VAL A 32 32.13 24.02 -3.75
N SER A 33 32.25 22.70 -3.62
CA SER A 33 33.04 22.09 -2.55
C SER A 33 34.49 22.56 -2.60
N ILE A 34 35.07 22.83 -1.42
CA ILE A 34 36.47 23.26 -1.28
C ILE A 34 37.44 22.26 -1.94
N PHE A 35 37.13 20.96 -1.92
CA PHE A 35 37.98 19.93 -2.51
C PHE A 35 38.06 20.01 -4.04
N VAL A 36 36.99 20.46 -4.70
CA VAL A 36 36.97 20.68 -6.16
C VAL A 36 37.82 21.91 -6.50
N ARG A 37 37.70 22.97 -5.70
CA ARG A 37 38.47 24.21 -5.90
C ARG A 37 39.97 23.96 -5.73
N GLU A 38 40.35 23.26 -4.66
CA GLU A 38 41.75 22.87 -4.40
C GLU A 38 42.31 21.99 -5.53
N ALA A 39 41.51 21.12 -6.13
CA ALA A 39 41.97 20.20 -7.18
C ALA A 39 42.15 20.85 -8.56
N LEU A 40 41.43 21.95 -8.84
CA LEU A 40 41.49 22.66 -10.11
C LEU A 40 42.44 23.87 -10.07
N ASP A 41 43.06 24.15 -8.93
CA ASP A 41 43.95 25.29 -8.68
C ASP A 41 43.33 26.64 -9.11
N ASP A 42 42.00 26.72 -8.97
CA ASP A 42 41.20 27.78 -9.56
C ASP A 42 40.82 28.83 -8.49
N ALA A 43 41.41 30.03 -8.65
CA ALA A 43 41.20 31.18 -7.77
C ALA A 43 40.03 32.07 -8.21
N HIS A 44 39.22 31.67 -9.21
CA HIS A 44 38.16 32.52 -9.73
C HIS A 44 36.86 32.51 -8.91
N ALA A 45 36.19 33.66 -8.96
CA ALA A 45 35.07 34.07 -8.12
C ALA A 45 33.79 33.26 -8.39
N ASP A 46 32.93 33.16 -7.38
CA ASP A 46 31.56 32.69 -7.58
C ASP A 46 30.87 33.64 -8.57
N ASP A 47 30.77 33.27 -9.85
CA ASP A 47 29.98 34.04 -10.84
C ASP A 47 28.56 34.30 -10.33
N ASP A 48 27.98 35.45 -10.67
CA ASP A 48 26.63 35.85 -10.25
C ASP A 48 25.60 34.74 -10.49
N PHE A 49 25.06 34.19 -9.40
CA PHE A 49 24.04 33.14 -9.44
C PHE A 49 22.65 33.76 -9.37
N ALA A 50 21.93 33.77 -10.50
CA ALA A 50 20.50 33.99 -10.50
C ALA A 50 19.79 32.70 -10.07
N LYS A 51 19.01 32.77 -8.98
CA LYS A 51 18.13 31.66 -8.58
C LYS A 51 17.12 31.43 -9.71
N ALA A 52 16.98 30.18 -10.15
CA ALA A 52 15.99 29.83 -11.15
C ALA A 52 14.60 30.24 -10.65
N SER A 53 13.82 30.91 -11.49
CA SER A 53 12.40 31.12 -11.21
C SER A 53 11.71 29.77 -11.04
N ALA A 54 10.57 29.75 -10.34
CA ALA A 54 9.77 28.53 -10.20
C ALA A 54 9.44 27.91 -11.57
N PHE A 55 9.28 28.73 -12.60
CA PHE A 55 9.00 28.31 -13.97
C PHE A 55 10.22 27.67 -14.64
N GLU A 56 11.42 28.24 -14.48
CA GLU A 56 12.66 27.66 -14.99
C GLU A 56 13.05 26.37 -14.25
N ALA A 57 12.75 26.27 -12.95
CA ALA A 57 12.95 25.05 -12.19
C ALA A 57 12.07 23.92 -12.71
N LEU A 58 10.79 24.20 -13.02
CA LEU A 58 9.87 23.23 -13.63
C LEU A 58 10.32 22.84 -15.04
N ALA A 59 10.74 23.80 -15.87
CA ALA A 59 11.21 23.55 -17.23
C ALA A 59 12.45 22.65 -17.28
N ARG A 60 13.34 22.69 -16.27
CA ARG A 60 14.53 21.82 -16.19
C ARG A 60 14.20 20.34 -15.97
N PHE A 61 13.03 20.03 -15.43
CA PHE A 61 12.57 18.64 -15.26
C PHE A 61 11.70 18.16 -16.43
N ASP A 62 11.31 19.05 -17.34
CA ASP A 62 10.66 18.70 -18.59
C ASP A 62 11.72 18.22 -19.60
N ARG A 63 12.04 16.93 -19.54
CA ARG A 63 13.02 16.27 -20.43
C ARG A 63 12.56 16.15 -21.88
N SER A 64 11.35 16.58 -22.23
CA SER A 64 10.78 16.28 -23.53
C SER A 64 11.15 17.30 -24.61
N GLY A 65 11.39 18.57 -24.26
CA GLY A 65 11.62 19.64 -25.25
C GLY A 65 10.47 19.86 -26.23
N GLU A 66 9.41 19.06 -26.14
CA GLU A 66 8.13 19.31 -26.78
C GLU A 66 7.30 20.14 -25.79
N PRO A 67 6.61 21.21 -26.22
CA PRO A 67 5.57 21.79 -25.37
C PRO A 67 4.68 20.64 -24.97
N ILE A 68 4.43 20.45 -23.66
CA ILE A 68 3.56 19.42 -23.08
C ILE A 68 2.42 19.19 -24.07
N ARG A 69 2.58 18.19 -24.95
CA ARG A 69 1.54 17.86 -25.90
C ARG A 69 0.45 17.40 -24.97
N GLN A 70 -0.70 18.05 -25.10
CA GLN A 70 -1.94 17.70 -24.46
C GLN A 70 -2.25 16.23 -24.81
N ALA A 71 -1.57 15.32 -24.12
CA ALA A 71 -1.71 13.89 -24.23
C ALA A 71 -2.71 13.43 -23.16
N HIS A 72 -3.76 14.21 -22.98
CA HIS A 72 -5.07 13.80 -22.54
C HIS A 72 -6.01 14.78 -23.26
N GLY A 73 -6.88 14.23 -24.12
CA GLY A 73 -7.89 15.02 -24.83
C GLY A 73 -8.63 15.90 -23.83
N GLU A 74 -8.93 17.14 -24.26
CA GLU A 74 -9.74 18.11 -23.52
C GLU A 74 -9.62 17.95 -22.00
N SER A 75 -8.55 18.51 -21.41
CA SER A 75 -8.53 18.75 -19.97
C SER A 75 -9.67 19.71 -19.63
N GLN A 76 -10.88 19.17 -19.53
CA GLN A 76 -11.98 19.78 -18.83
C GLN A 76 -11.44 20.15 -17.47
N ALA A 77 -11.63 21.40 -17.05
CA ALA A 77 -11.35 21.81 -15.68
C ALA A 77 -11.90 20.71 -14.74
N PRO A 78 -11.18 20.28 -13.70
CA PRO A 78 -11.61 19.16 -12.88
C PRO A 78 -13.04 19.45 -12.43
N GLU A 79 -14.00 18.67 -12.91
CA GLU A 79 -15.42 18.96 -12.73
C GLU A 79 -15.66 19.28 -11.26
N THR A 80 -15.97 20.53 -10.92
CA THR A 80 -16.03 20.92 -9.50
C THR A 80 -17.35 20.51 -8.85
N GLY A 81 -18.32 20.06 -9.66
CA GLY A 81 -19.63 19.65 -9.21
C GLY A 81 -19.69 18.20 -8.67
N PRO A 82 -20.78 17.86 -7.97
CA PRO A 82 -21.05 16.49 -7.58
C PRO A 82 -21.08 15.53 -8.78
N ILE A 83 -20.68 14.29 -8.55
CA ILE A 83 -20.85 13.19 -9.49
C ILE A 83 -22.35 12.84 -9.55
N PRO A 84 -23.00 12.82 -10.73
CA PRO A 84 -24.40 12.46 -10.88
C PRO A 84 -24.75 11.12 -10.24
N ASP A 85 -25.94 11.01 -9.65
CA ASP A 85 -26.36 9.81 -8.91
C ASP A 85 -26.44 8.56 -9.79
N ASP A 86 -26.78 8.71 -11.07
CA ASP A 86 -26.89 7.64 -12.07
C ASP A 86 -25.53 7.18 -12.62
N GLN A 87 -24.48 7.99 -12.46
CA GLN A 87 -23.14 7.60 -12.86
C GLN A 87 -22.61 6.46 -11.98
N LEU A 88 -22.06 5.43 -12.61
CA LEU A 88 -21.48 4.29 -11.89
C LEU A 88 -20.20 4.68 -11.14
N LEU A 89 -20.20 4.47 -9.82
CA LEU A 89 -19.02 4.66 -8.98
C LEU A 89 -18.34 3.32 -8.71
N HIS A 90 -17.05 3.21 -9.03
CA HIS A 90 -16.28 1.99 -8.79
C HIS A 90 -15.58 2.02 -7.43
N LEU A 91 -16.03 1.17 -6.51
CA LEU A 91 -15.53 1.08 -5.15
C LEU A 91 -14.89 -0.29 -4.88
N ASP A 92 -13.74 -0.26 -4.22
CA ASP A 92 -13.12 -1.41 -3.59
C ASP A 92 -13.01 -1.16 -2.07
N GLN A 93 -12.62 -2.18 -1.32
CA GLN A 93 -12.45 -2.07 0.13
C GLN A 93 -11.53 -0.91 0.51
N LYS A 94 -10.42 -0.71 -0.22
CA LYS A 94 -9.42 0.31 0.12
C LYS A 94 -9.98 1.72 -0.07
N LYS A 95 -10.74 1.95 -1.13
CA LYS A 95 -11.45 3.21 -1.40
C LYS A 95 -12.45 3.53 -0.29
N ILE A 96 -13.25 2.55 0.12
CA ILE A 96 -14.22 2.70 1.21
C ILE A 96 -13.49 3.03 2.51
N ASP A 97 -12.49 2.25 2.87
CA ASP A 97 -11.73 2.44 4.12
C ASP A 97 -10.96 3.76 4.14
N ASP A 98 -10.33 4.15 3.03
CA ASP A 98 -9.61 5.43 2.95
C ASP A 98 -10.56 6.61 3.11
N TYR A 99 -11.74 6.58 2.48
CA TYR A 99 -12.73 7.64 2.61
C TYR A 99 -13.28 7.74 4.03
N LEU A 100 -13.71 6.61 4.63
CA LEU A 100 -14.25 6.58 5.98
C LEU A 100 -13.21 6.86 7.06
N THR A 101 -11.92 6.61 6.78
CA THR A 101 -10.83 7.00 7.68
C THR A 101 -10.59 8.51 7.62
N CYS A 102 -10.48 9.07 6.41
CA CYS A 102 -10.38 10.50 6.19
C CYS A 102 -10.66 10.83 4.71
N PRO A 103 -11.71 11.62 4.39
CA PRO A 103 -12.02 11.97 3.00
C PRO A 103 -10.88 12.66 2.26
N LEU A 104 -10.04 13.43 2.96
CA LEU A 104 -8.85 14.04 2.37
C LEU A 104 -7.79 13.00 1.98
N LYS A 105 -7.62 11.93 2.76
CA LYS A 105 -6.75 10.79 2.41
C LYS A 105 -7.25 10.14 1.12
N TYR A 106 -8.56 9.94 0.98
CA TYR A 106 -9.15 9.41 -0.24
C TYR A 106 -8.80 10.28 -1.46
N LYS A 107 -9.00 11.60 -1.36
CA LYS A 107 -8.67 12.54 -2.43
C LYS A 107 -7.19 12.44 -2.83
N TYR A 108 -6.28 12.46 -1.87
CA TYR A 108 -4.84 12.41 -2.15
C TYR A 108 -4.42 11.09 -2.80
N VAL A 109 -4.93 9.95 -2.31
CA VAL A 109 -4.51 8.63 -2.79
C VAL A 109 -5.20 8.25 -4.11
N HIS A 110 -6.51 8.43 -4.22
CA HIS A 110 -7.31 7.86 -5.33
C HIS A 110 -7.58 8.86 -6.45
N ILE A 111 -7.66 10.16 -6.14
CA ILE A 111 -7.94 11.20 -7.14
C ILE A 111 -6.62 11.84 -7.62
N LEU A 112 -5.84 12.39 -6.69
CA LEU A 112 -4.57 13.07 -7.02
C LEU A 112 -3.41 12.10 -7.22
N ARG A 113 -3.54 10.85 -6.76
CA ARG A 113 -2.52 9.80 -6.87
C ARG A 113 -1.16 10.23 -6.34
N VAL A 114 -1.16 10.89 -5.17
CA VAL A 114 0.06 11.28 -4.48
C VAL A 114 0.91 10.04 -4.23
N PRO A 115 2.17 10.00 -4.70
CA PRO A 115 3.03 8.84 -4.49
C PRO A 115 3.36 8.72 -3.01
N LEU A 116 3.09 7.55 -2.43
CA LEU A 116 3.44 7.23 -1.05
C LEU A 116 4.81 6.54 -1.03
N ALA A 117 5.63 6.86 -0.03
CA ALA A 117 6.90 6.18 0.18
C ALA A 117 6.66 4.68 0.44
N GLU A 118 7.48 3.83 -0.18
CA GLU A 118 7.48 2.40 0.10
C GLU A 118 7.98 2.19 1.55
N TYR A 119 7.11 1.69 2.43
CA TYR A 119 7.44 1.38 3.82
C TYR A 119 7.71 -0.11 3.96
N HIS A 120 8.74 -0.50 4.74
CA HIS A 120 9.16 -1.89 4.88
C HIS A 120 8.02 -2.88 5.19
N ALA A 121 7.05 -2.49 6.02
CA ALA A 121 5.93 -3.36 6.39
C ALA A 121 5.01 -3.71 5.21
N ILE A 122 4.91 -2.83 4.20
CA ILE A 122 4.13 -3.08 2.97
C ILE A 122 4.85 -4.13 2.11
N ILE A 123 6.17 -3.98 1.93
CA ILE A 123 6.99 -4.92 1.16
C ILE A 123 7.01 -6.29 1.84
N TYR A 124 7.24 -6.30 3.15
CA TYR A 124 7.21 -7.50 3.97
C TYR A 124 5.86 -8.22 3.86
N GLY A 125 4.75 -7.49 4.04
CA GLY A 125 3.42 -8.06 3.94
C GLY A 125 3.12 -8.61 2.54
N PHE A 126 3.47 -7.87 1.48
CA PHE A 126 3.29 -8.33 0.11
C PHE A 126 4.03 -9.65 -0.17
N ALA A 127 5.30 -9.74 0.23
CA ALA A 127 6.10 -10.95 0.02
C ALA A 127 5.52 -12.16 0.77
N LEU A 128 5.04 -11.96 2.01
CA LEU A 128 4.35 -13.01 2.77
C LEU A 128 3.06 -13.47 2.08
N HIS A 129 2.22 -12.52 1.62
CA HIS A 129 0.96 -12.84 0.95
C HIS A 129 1.19 -13.63 -0.34
N GLU A 130 2.19 -13.29 -1.15
CA GLU A 130 2.49 -14.04 -2.37
C GLU A 130 2.94 -15.49 -2.08
N ALA A 131 3.71 -15.72 -1.01
CA ALA A 131 4.08 -17.08 -0.59
C ALA A 131 2.87 -17.88 -0.06
N VAL A 132 2.03 -17.28 0.78
CA VAL A 132 0.79 -17.89 1.28
C VAL A 132 -0.18 -18.19 0.14
N ARG A 133 -0.26 -17.30 -0.84
CA ARG A 133 -1.06 -17.47 -2.05
C ARG A 133 -0.60 -18.67 -2.86
N GLU A 134 0.70 -18.84 -3.07
CA GLU A 134 1.24 -19.98 -3.79
C GLU A 134 0.89 -21.29 -3.09
N TYR A 135 1.06 -21.33 -1.76
CA TYR A 135 0.68 -22.48 -0.94
C TYR A 135 -0.79 -22.85 -1.14
N ASN A 136 -1.69 -21.88 -0.94
CA ASN A 136 -3.11 -22.10 -1.07
C ASN A 136 -3.44 -22.62 -2.49
N LYS A 137 -2.88 -22.00 -3.54
CA LYS A 137 -3.15 -22.38 -4.94
C LYS A 137 -2.80 -23.83 -5.22
N ARG A 138 -1.63 -24.29 -4.76
CA ARG A 138 -1.21 -25.68 -4.92
C ARG A 138 -2.10 -26.63 -4.12
N LYS A 139 -2.48 -26.26 -2.89
CA LYS A 139 -3.43 -27.03 -2.08
C LYS A 139 -4.78 -27.23 -2.76
N ARG A 140 -5.39 -26.18 -3.33
CA ARG A 140 -6.64 -26.31 -4.10
C ARG A 140 -6.51 -27.22 -5.32
N LYS A 141 -5.35 -27.23 -5.97
CA LYS A 141 -5.08 -28.11 -7.11
C LYS A 141 -4.65 -29.52 -6.70
N GLN A 142 -4.56 -29.81 -5.39
CA GLN A 142 -4.03 -31.06 -4.85
C GLN A 142 -2.58 -31.35 -5.32
N GLU A 143 -1.81 -30.28 -5.57
CA GLU A 143 -0.40 -30.36 -5.92
C GLU A 143 0.45 -30.39 -4.65
N ALA A 144 1.56 -31.16 -4.68
CA ALA A 144 2.53 -31.15 -3.59
C ALA A 144 3.14 -29.76 -3.44
N VAL A 145 3.25 -29.29 -2.20
CA VAL A 145 3.89 -28.03 -1.85
C VAL A 145 4.81 -28.24 -0.66
N THR A 146 6.02 -27.71 -0.74
CA THR A 146 7.03 -27.80 0.31
C THR A 146 7.29 -26.43 0.92
N LEU A 147 7.86 -26.38 2.12
CA LEU A 147 8.30 -25.13 2.71
C LEU A 147 9.29 -24.36 1.81
N ASP A 148 10.17 -25.07 1.09
CA ASP A 148 11.15 -24.43 0.21
C ASP A 148 10.50 -23.67 -0.96
N ASP A 149 9.36 -24.17 -1.47
CA ASP A 149 8.57 -23.46 -2.47
C ASP A 149 8.09 -22.09 -1.96
N LEU A 150 7.58 -22.04 -0.72
CA LEU A 150 7.10 -20.81 -0.10
C LEU A 150 8.26 -19.83 0.11
N LEU A 151 9.40 -20.32 0.62
CA LEU A 151 10.59 -19.51 0.84
C LEU A 151 11.15 -18.97 -0.48
N THR A 152 11.07 -19.74 -1.56
CA THR A 152 11.47 -19.31 -2.91
C THR A 152 10.58 -18.19 -3.42
N VAL A 153 9.26 -18.31 -3.31
CA VAL A 153 8.31 -17.24 -3.72
C VAL A 153 8.48 -15.99 -2.86
N PHE A 154 8.67 -16.15 -1.54
CA PHE A 154 8.93 -15.05 -0.63
C PHE A 154 10.18 -14.27 -1.05
N LYS A 155 11.29 -14.96 -1.30
CA LYS A 155 12.54 -14.35 -1.74
C LYS A 155 12.41 -13.65 -3.09
N ALA A 156 11.67 -14.24 -4.04
CA ALA A 156 11.46 -13.67 -5.36
C ALA A 156 10.64 -12.36 -5.33
N ASN A 157 9.77 -12.20 -4.33
CA ASN A 157 8.94 -11.01 -4.14
C ASN A 157 9.53 -10.01 -3.13
N TRP A 158 10.67 -10.32 -2.52
CA TRP A 158 11.36 -9.43 -1.59
C TRP A 158 12.03 -8.25 -2.31
N ARG A 159 11.92 -7.04 -1.74
CA ARG A 159 12.56 -5.83 -2.28
C ARG A 159 13.28 -5.10 -1.16
N SER A 160 14.54 -4.71 -1.37
CA SER A 160 15.35 -4.01 -0.36
C SER A 160 14.98 -2.54 -0.11
N ARG A 161 13.88 -2.03 -0.70
CA ARG A 161 13.46 -0.63 -0.53
C ARG A 161 12.68 -0.43 0.76
N GLY A 162 12.65 0.79 1.29
CA GLY A 162 11.83 1.12 2.46
C GLY A 162 12.33 0.63 3.83
N PHE A 163 13.45 -0.11 3.87
CA PHE A 163 14.11 -0.50 5.11
C PHE A 163 15.03 0.61 5.64
N LEU A 164 15.10 0.72 6.96
CA LEU A 164 15.93 1.69 7.67
C LEU A 164 17.43 1.52 7.36
N ASN A 165 17.90 0.26 7.34
CA ASN A 165 19.26 -0.13 7.01
C ASN A 165 19.29 -1.63 6.64
N ARG A 166 20.46 -2.15 6.24
CA ARG A 166 20.64 -3.57 5.85
C ARG A 166 20.41 -4.57 6.98
N GLU A 167 20.73 -4.19 8.22
CA GLU A 167 20.53 -5.07 9.38
C GLU A 167 19.03 -5.27 9.64
N HIS A 168 18.25 -4.20 9.61
CA HIS A 168 16.79 -4.26 9.73
C HIS A 168 16.15 -5.04 8.57
N GLU A 169 16.66 -4.88 7.35
CA GLU A 169 16.23 -5.70 6.19
C GLU A 169 16.47 -7.19 6.47
N GLN A 170 17.69 -7.56 6.88
CA GLN A 170 18.05 -8.94 7.16
C GLN A 170 17.18 -9.55 8.28
N GLN A 171 17.00 -8.83 9.39
CA GLN A 171 16.15 -9.28 10.50
C GLN A 171 14.70 -9.52 10.04
N ARG A 172 14.15 -8.63 9.21
CA ARG A 172 12.79 -8.79 8.67
C ARG A 172 12.68 -9.93 7.68
N PHE A 173 13.71 -10.15 6.86
CA PHE A 173 13.77 -11.30 5.96
C PHE A 173 13.74 -12.61 6.75
N GLU A 174 14.62 -12.76 7.74
CA GLU A 174 14.69 -13.93 8.64
C GLU A 174 13.39 -14.17 9.40
N THR A 175 12.78 -13.09 9.93
CA THR A 175 11.47 -13.16 10.58
C THR A 175 10.41 -13.70 9.62
N GLY A 176 10.40 -13.23 8.37
CA GLY A 176 9.44 -13.71 7.36
C GLY A 176 9.62 -15.20 7.03
N GLN A 177 10.85 -15.70 7.00
CA GLN A 177 11.11 -17.12 6.78
C GLN A 177 10.57 -17.99 7.93
N GLU A 178 10.73 -17.54 9.18
CA GLU A 178 10.19 -18.25 10.34
C GLU A 178 8.66 -18.21 10.37
N VAL A 179 8.08 -17.07 10.02
CA VAL A 179 6.62 -16.91 9.86
C VAL A 179 6.06 -17.90 8.85
N LEU A 180 6.72 -18.07 7.70
CA LEU A 180 6.29 -19.01 6.66
C LEU A 180 6.46 -20.47 7.08
N ARG A 181 7.50 -20.80 7.85
CA ARG A 181 7.68 -22.13 8.45
C ARG A 181 6.51 -22.49 9.36
N ARG A 182 6.21 -21.63 10.34
CA ARG A 182 5.07 -21.84 11.24
C ARG A 182 3.74 -21.90 10.48
N PHE A 183 3.54 -21.00 9.51
CA PHE A 183 2.35 -21.03 8.66
C PHE A 183 2.20 -22.37 7.94
N PHE A 184 3.27 -22.87 7.31
CA PHE A 184 3.27 -24.15 6.62
C PHE A 184 2.92 -25.30 7.56
N GLU A 185 3.60 -25.40 8.71
CA GLU A 185 3.35 -26.45 9.71
C GLU A 185 1.91 -26.43 10.24
N GLN A 186 1.39 -25.24 10.53
CA GLN A 186 0.02 -25.07 11.00
C GLN A 186 -0.98 -25.53 9.93
N GLN A 187 -0.82 -25.08 8.68
CA GLN A 187 -1.76 -25.40 7.62
C GLN A 187 -1.69 -26.89 7.20
N GLU A 188 -0.51 -27.52 7.22
CA GLU A 188 -0.41 -28.99 7.00
C GLU A 188 -1.09 -29.80 8.12
N SER A 189 -1.24 -29.24 9.33
CA SER A 189 -1.93 -29.90 10.44
C SER A 189 -3.46 -29.73 10.41
N GLU A 190 -3.95 -28.79 9.61
CA GLU A 190 -5.38 -28.49 9.48
C GLU A 190 -5.97 -29.25 8.28
N ASP A 191 -7.13 -29.86 8.47
CA ASP A 191 -7.92 -30.43 7.39
C ASP A 191 -8.92 -29.36 6.89
N PHE A 192 -8.70 -28.86 5.67
CA PHE A 192 -9.53 -27.84 5.05
C PHE A 192 -9.53 -27.98 3.52
N GLU A 193 -10.65 -27.58 2.90
CA GLU A 193 -10.82 -27.62 1.45
C GLU A 193 -11.02 -26.20 0.89
N PRO A 194 -9.99 -25.61 0.24
CA PRO A 194 -10.11 -24.29 -0.36
C PRO A 194 -11.00 -24.34 -1.62
N LEU A 195 -12.17 -23.70 -1.55
CA LEU A 195 -13.07 -23.54 -2.68
C LEU A 195 -12.59 -22.48 -3.65
N TYR A 196 -12.16 -21.33 -3.12
CA TYR A 196 -11.72 -20.19 -3.91
C TYR A 196 -10.45 -19.58 -3.31
N ILE A 197 -9.51 -19.22 -4.17
CA ILE A 197 -8.26 -18.58 -3.77
C ILE A 197 -7.99 -17.45 -4.72
N GLU A 198 -7.82 -16.25 -4.17
CA GLU A 198 -7.54 -15.05 -4.96
C GLU A 198 -8.59 -14.81 -6.06
N GLU A 199 -9.81 -15.26 -5.80
CA GLU A 199 -10.92 -15.22 -6.73
C GLU A 199 -11.52 -13.80 -6.68
N PRO A 200 -11.59 -13.10 -7.82
CA PRO A 200 -12.20 -11.78 -7.87
C PRO A 200 -13.71 -11.89 -7.68
N PHE A 201 -14.30 -10.86 -7.08
CA PHE A 201 -15.73 -10.67 -7.05
C PHE A 201 -16.11 -9.28 -7.58
N LYS A 202 -17.31 -9.20 -8.14
CA LYS A 202 -17.91 -7.96 -8.62
C LYS A 202 -19.41 -8.07 -8.48
N PHE A 203 -20.04 -7.06 -7.88
CA PHE A 203 -21.49 -6.95 -7.82
C PHE A 203 -21.92 -5.49 -7.86
N MET A 204 -23.20 -5.28 -8.14
CA MET A 204 -23.83 -3.97 -8.15
C MET A 204 -24.53 -3.73 -6.81
N PHE A 205 -24.36 -2.53 -6.26
CA PHE A 205 -25.14 -2.07 -5.12
C PHE A 205 -25.57 -0.62 -5.38
N GLU A 206 -26.86 -0.44 -5.67
CA GLU A 206 -27.39 0.80 -6.23
C GLU A 206 -26.57 1.18 -7.49
N ASN A 207 -26.14 2.43 -7.62
CA ASN A 207 -25.31 2.90 -8.73
C ASN A 207 -23.80 2.75 -8.45
N ASN A 208 -23.42 1.78 -7.61
CA ASN A 208 -22.03 1.54 -7.24
C ASN A 208 -21.60 0.14 -7.67
N VAL A 209 -20.48 0.06 -8.38
CA VAL A 209 -19.83 -1.20 -8.74
C VAL A 209 -18.85 -1.54 -7.63
N ILE A 210 -19.15 -2.58 -6.87
CA ILE A 210 -18.30 -3.05 -5.78
C ILE A 210 -17.41 -4.18 -6.29
N THR A 211 -16.10 -4.03 -6.10
CA THR A 211 -15.09 -5.00 -6.53
C THR A 211 -14.13 -5.37 -5.42
N GLY A 212 -13.57 -6.56 -5.51
CA GLY A 212 -12.51 -7.01 -4.62
C GLY A 212 -12.07 -8.42 -4.98
N ARG A 213 -11.33 -9.03 -4.06
CA ARG A 213 -10.80 -10.37 -4.23
C ARG A 213 -10.75 -11.06 -2.88
N TRP A 214 -11.26 -12.28 -2.78
CA TRP A 214 -11.08 -13.07 -1.55
C TRP A 214 -9.67 -13.63 -1.52
N ASP A 215 -8.96 -13.49 -0.40
CA ASP A 215 -7.67 -14.15 -0.19
C ASP A 215 -7.88 -15.68 -0.28
N ARG A 216 -8.79 -16.21 0.55
CA ARG A 216 -9.21 -17.61 0.51
C ARG A 216 -10.66 -17.79 1.01
N VAL A 217 -11.35 -18.78 0.46
CA VAL A 217 -12.68 -19.23 0.88
C VAL A 217 -12.63 -20.74 1.05
N ASP A 218 -13.00 -21.21 2.24
CA ASP A 218 -12.93 -22.63 2.62
C ASP A 218 -14.34 -23.22 2.76
N GLU A 219 -14.54 -24.46 2.33
CA GLU A 219 -15.71 -25.27 2.69
C GLU A 219 -15.44 -26.00 4.01
N LEU A 220 -16.42 -25.98 4.90
CA LEU A 220 -16.42 -26.78 6.12
C LEU A 220 -17.01 -28.16 5.84
N PRO A 221 -16.69 -29.19 6.67
CA PRO A 221 -17.24 -30.53 6.49
C PRO A 221 -18.77 -30.64 6.50
N ASP A 222 -19.46 -29.63 7.05
CA ASP A 222 -20.92 -29.54 7.05
C ASP A 222 -21.52 -28.76 5.87
N GLY A 223 -20.69 -28.43 4.86
CA GLY A 223 -21.06 -27.69 3.65
C GLY A 223 -21.20 -26.18 3.85
N ARG A 224 -20.99 -25.65 5.06
CA ARG A 224 -20.97 -24.20 5.28
C ARG A 224 -19.64 -23.61 4.84
N VAL A 225 -19.62 -22.32 4.53
CA VAL A 225 -18.45 -21.65 3.96
C VAL A 225 -17.85 -20.63 4.93
N LEU A 226 -16.52 -20.56 4.99
CA LEU A 226 -15.77 -19.53 5.72
C LEU A 226 -14.94 -18.66 4.78
N ILE A 227 -14.95 -17.35 5.02
CA ILE A 227 -13.97 -16.44 4.42
C ILE A 227 -12.70 -16.48 5.26
N VAL A 228 -11.53 -16.53 4.62
CA VAL A 228 -10.23 -16.47 5.29
C VAL A 228 -9.42 -15.31 4.72
N ASP A 229 -8.86 -14.49 5.59
CA ASP A 229 -7.99 -13.35 5.25
C ASP A 229 -6.70 -13.43 6.06
N PHE A 230 -5.59 -13.07 5.43
CA PHE A 230 -4.28 -13.09 6.06
C PHE A 230 -3.81 -11.66 6.35
N LYS A 231 -3.14 -11.47 7.49
CA LYS A 231 -2.48 -10.21 7.86
C LYS A 231 -1.06 -10.51 8.27
N SER A 232 -0.12 -9.75 7.72
CA SER A 232 1.30 -9.85 8.06
C SER A 232 1.64 -9.36 9.46
N SER A 233 0.76 -8.60 10.13
CA SER A 233 1.01 -8.02 11.45
C SER A 233 0.89 -9.05 12.59
N ALA A 234 1.69 -8.89 13.64
CA ALA A 234 1.51 -9.62 14.91
C ALA A 234 0.31 -9.11 15.74
N VAL A 235 -0.32 -10.05 16.45
CA VAL A 235 -1.19 -9.80 17.61
C VAL A 235 -0.98 -10.93 18.62
N ASP A 236 -0.56 -10.58 19.83
CA ASP A 236 -0.23 -11.56 20.88
C ASP A 236 -1.36 -11.74 21.90
N ASP A 237 -2.41 -10.93 21.81
CA ASP A 237 -3.57 -10.98 22.70
C ASP A 237 -4.83 -11.48 21.94
N PRO A 238 -5.39 -12.63 22.33
CA PRO A 238 -6.59 -13.19 21.71
C PRO A 238 -7.78 -12.22 21.66
N GLU A 239 -7.96 -11.39 22.68
CA GLU A 239 -9.09 -10.45 22.72
C GLU A 239 -8.91 -9.34 21.67
N LYS A 240 -7.70 -8.78 21.55
CA LYS A 240 -7.34 -7.83 20.49
C LYS A 240 -7.47 -8.45 19.09
N ALA A 241 -7.06 -9.69 18.90
CA ALA A 241 -7.18 -10.39 17.62
C ALA A 241 -8.65 -10.54 17.22
N ARG A 242 -9.49 -11.01 18.16
CA ARG A 242 -10.95 -11.10 17.96
C ARG A 242 -11.57 -9.74 17.66
N LYS A 243 -11.18 -8.69 18.38
CA LYS A 243 -11.66 -7.31 18.16
C LYS A 243 -11.32 -6.82 16.75
N ARG A 244 -10.08 -7.02 16.29
CA ARG A 244 -9.64 -6.66 14.93
C ARG A 244 -10.41 -7.43 13.86
N ALA A 245 -10.57 -8.74 14.03
CA ALA A 245 -11.35 -9.57 13.11
C ALA A 245 -12.82 -9.14 13.05
N MET A 246 -13.43 -8.82 14.19
CA MET A 246 -14.82 -8.36 14.26
C MET A 246 -15.02 -6.94 13.69
N SER A 247 -14.03 -6.05 13.83
CA SER A 247 -14.09 -4.68 13.33
C SER A 247 -13.65 -4.53 11.88
N SER A 248 -13.10 -5.57 11.26
CA SER A 248 -12.59 -5.55 9.88
C SER A 248 -13.71 -5.29 8.88
N ARG A 249 -13.69 -4.13 8.21
CA ARG A 249 -14.61 -3.82 7.11
C ARG A 249 -14.38 -4.72 5.89
N GLN A 250 -13.12 -5.06 5.63
CA GLN A 250 -12.71 -6.00 4.58
C GLN A 250 -13.44 -7.35 4.71
N LEU A 251 -13.43 -7.96 5.90
CA LEU A 251 -14.06 -9.25 6.13
C LEU A 251 -15.59 -9.19 6.00
N ARG A 252 -16.20 -8.09 6.44
CA ARG A 252 -17.65 -7.87 6.24
C ARG A 252 -18.00 -7.73 4.78
N LEU A 253 -17.19 -6.99 4.01
CA LEU A 253 -17.38 -6.83 2.57
C LEU A 253 -17.22 -8.15 1.84
N TYR A 254 -16.27 -8.99 2.25
CA TYR A 254 -16.04 -10.31 1.66
C TYR A 254 -17.20 -11.27 1.95
N ALA A 255 -17.71 -11.29 3.18
CA ALA A 255 -18.89 -12.06 3.54
C ALA A 255 -20.13 -11.60 2.75
N TRP A 256 -20.32 -10.27 2.63
CA TRP A 256 -21.41 -9.70 1.86
C TRP A 256 -21.29 -10.03 0.37
N SER A 257 -20.11 -9.89 -0.23
CA SER A 257 -19.90 -10.19 -1.65
C SER A 257 -20.13 -11.66 -1.98
N TYR A 258 -19.82 -12.57 -1.05
CA TYR A 258 -20.12 -13.99 -1.21
C TYR A 258 -21.63 -14.23 -1.27
N GLN A 259 -22.37 -13.62 -0.35
CA GLN A 259 -23.83 -13.71 -0.32
C GLN A 259 -24.48 -13.13 -1.59
N GLU A 260 -23.98 -12.01 -2.12
CA GLU A 260 -24.49 -11.44 -3.38
C GLU A 260 -24.15 -12.34 -4.59
N ARG A 261 -23.01 -13.03 -4.60
CA ARG A 261 -22.62 -13.92 -5.71
C ARG A 261 -23.40 -15.23 -5.72
N PHE A 262 -23.62 -15.84 -4.56
CA PHE A 262 -24.14 -17.21 -4.45
C PHE A 262 -25.55 -17.30 -3.85
N GLY A 263 -26.12 -16.19 -3.36
CA GLY A 263 -27.45 -16.17 -2.72
C GLY A 263 -27.50 -16.87 -1.36
N GLN A 264 -26.35 -17.25 -0.79
CA GLN A 264 -26.25 -17.94 0.50
C GLN A 264 -25.25 -17.24 1.42
N PRO A 265 -25.53 -17.13 2.73
CA PRO A 265 -24.60 -16.53 3.67
C PRO A 265 -23.44 -17.48 3.98
N VAL A 266 -22.28 -16.92 4.29
CA VAL A 266 -21.16 -17.65 4.90
C VAL A 266 -21.43 -17.92 6.38
N ALA A 267 -20.77 -18.91 6.97
CA ALA A 267 -20.82 -19.17 8.40
C ALA A 267 -20.15 -18.05 9.23
N GLY A 268 -19.18 -17.36 8.62
CA GLY A 268 -18.35 -16.38 9.28
C GLY A 268 -17.03 -16.17 8.55
N TRP A 269 -16.01 -15.76 9.29
CA TRP A 269 -14.67 -15.58 8.75
C TRP A 269 -13.57 -15.87 9.76
N ARG A 270 -12.37 -16.18 9.25
CA ARG A 270 -11.12 -16.26 10.01
C ARG A 270 -10.16 -15.17 9.57
N LEU A 271 -9.51 -14.56 10.55
CA LEU A 271 -8.39 -13.64 10.33
C LEU A 271 -7.11 -14.27 10.88
N HIS A 272 -6.15 -14.56 10.01
CA HIS A 272 -4.86 -15.13 10.36
C HIS A 272 -3.83 -14.00 10.52
N PHE A 273 -3.25 -13.88 11.71
CA PHE A 273 -2.12 -12.99 11.99
C PHE A 273 -0.83 -13.76 11.79
N LEU A 274 -0.27 -13.69 10.58
CA LEU A 274 0.86 -14.52 10.14
C LEU A 274 2.05 -14.40 11.09
N GLU A 275 2.40 -13.19 11.55
CA GLU A 275 3.55 -12.95 12.43
C GLU A 275 3.43 -13.57 13.83
N SER A 276 2.23 -13.71 14.39
CA SER A 276 2.02 -14.38 15.68
C SER A 276 1.49 -15.82 15.57
N GLY A 277 1.00 -16.21 14.39
CA GLY A 277 0.29 -17.49 14.19
C GLY A 277 -1.13 -17.49 14.77
N MET A 278 -1.59 -16.36 15.32
CA MET A 278 -2.89 -16.28 15.95
C MET A 278 -4.02 -16.27 14.91
N VAL A 279 -5.08 -17.03 15.16
CA VAL A 279 -6.26 -17.09 14.31
C VAL A 279 -7.48 -16.64 15.10
N ALA A 280 -8.24 -15.69 14.55
CA ALA A 280 -9.50 -15.23 15.13
C ALA A 280 -10.67 -15.58 14.22
N GLU A 281 -11.53 -16.50 14.67
CA GLU A 281 -12.77 -16.86 13.99
C GLU A 281 -13.97 -16.08 14.54
N ILE A 282 -14.76 -15.50 13.65
CA ILE A 282 -15.94 -14.70 13.96
C ILE A 282 -17.14 -15.27 13.20
N PRO A 283 -18.21 -15.73 13.90
CA PRO A 283 -19.43 -16.15 13.23
C PRO A 283 -20.15 -14.94 12.62
N LEU A 284 -20.77 -15.14 11.46
CA LEU A 284 -21.53 -14.10 10.80
C LEU A 284 -22.73 -13.68 11.65
N LYS A 285 -22.99 -12.37 11.69
CA LYS A 285 -24.19 -11.76 12.29
C LYS A 285 -24.75 -10.76 11.31
N GLU A 286 -26.07 -10.66 11.25
CA GLU A 286 -26.77 -9.74 10.35
C GLU A 286 -26.32 -8.28 10.51
N LEU A 287 -26.01 -7.87 11.75
CA LEU A 287 -25.48 -6.53 12.04
C LEU A 287 -24.20 -6.21 11.23
N TYR A 288 -23.36 -7.20 10.95
CA TYR A 288 -22.12 -6.99 10.20
C TYR A 288 -22.39 -6.66 8.73
N LEU A 289 -23.36 -7.34 8.11
CA LEU A 289 -23.80 -7.08 6.74
C LEU A 289 -24.47 -5.71 6.63
N ARG A 290 -25.32 -5.36 7.60
CA ARG A 290 -25.93 -4.03 7.67
C ARG A 290 -24.88 -2.92 7.76
N LYS A 291 -23.91 -3.05 8.67
CA LYS A 291 -22.84 -2.06 8.86
C LYS A 291 -22.01 -1.85 7.61
N ILE A 292 -21.66 -2.90 6.87
CA ILE A 292 -20.86 -2.73 5.64
C ILE A 292 -21.68 -2.06 4.53
N ARG A 293 -22.99 -2.35 4.41
CA ARG A 293 -23.87 -1.63 3.48
C ARG A 293 -23.92 -0.14 3.83
N GLU A 294 -24.10 0.20 5.11
CA GLU A 294 -24.07 1.59 5.61
C GLU A 294 -22.71 2.29 5.35
N ASP A 295 -21.60 1.60 5.61
CA ASP A 295 -20.24 2.08 5.34
C ASP A 295 -20.06 2.40 3.84
N VAL A 296 -20.52 1.51 2.95
CA VAL A 296 -20.46 1.70 1.49
C VAL A 296 -21.35 2.86 1.04
N GLN A 297 -22.58 2.98 1.54
CA GLN A 297 -23.47 4.11 1.23
C GLN A 297 -22.85 5.43 1.66
N THR A 298 -22.34 5.50 2.88
CA THR A 298 -21.69 6.70 3.44
C THR A 298 -20.50 7.13 2.59
N ALA A 299 -19.63 6.17 2.23
CA ALA A 299 -18.50 6.46 1.36
C ALA A 299 -18.93 6.90 -0.04
N ALA A 300 -19.87 6.19 -0.66
CA ALA A 300 -20.37 6.49 -2.00
C ALA A 300 -20.99 7.89 -2.08
N GLN A 301 -21.89 8.23 -1.16
CA GLN A 301 -22.54 9.54 -1.10
C GLN A 301 -21.52 10.65 -0.93
N GLY A 302 -20.58 10.49 0.00
CA GLY A 302 -19.53 11.46 0.24
C GLY A 302 -18.60 11.68 -0.95
N ILE A 303 -18.18 10.60 -1.61
CA ILE A 303 -17.38 10.66 -2.85
C ILE A 303 -18.15 11.35 -3.97
N ARG A 304 -19.44 11.04 -4.13
CA ARG A 304 -20.29 11.68 -5.14
C ARG A 304 -20.41 13.18 -4.91
N GLN A 305 -20.60 13.61 -3.66
CA GLN A 305 -20.63 15.04 -3.32
C GLN A 305 -19.25 15.73 -3.39
N ARG A 306 -18.19 14.97 -3.71
CA ARG A 306 -16.79 15.44 -3.66
C ARG A 306 -16.43 16.06 -2.31
N ASP A 307 -17.04 15.58 -1.23
CA ASP A 307 -16.76 16.04 0.12
C ASP A 307 -15.45 15.41 0.61
N PHE A 308 -14.37 16.16 0.50
CA PHE A 308 -13.03 15.71 0.89
C PHE A 308 -12.47 16.48 2.09
N ARG A 309 -13.37 16.98 2.95
CA ARG A 309 -12.96 17.66 4.18
C ARG A 309 -12.18 16.68 5.09
N PRO A 310 -11.04 17.09 5.66
CA PRO A 310 -10.28 16.23 6.55
C PRO A 310 -11.07 15.97 7.84
N THR A 311 -10.94 14.76 8.39
CA THR A 311 -11.48 14.37 9.69
C THR A 311 -10.32 14.05 10.63
N PRO A 312 -9.65 15.08 11.21
CA PRO A 312 -8.49 14.85 12.06
C PRO A 312 -8.88 14.02 13.29
N GLY A 313 -8.02 13.09 13.68
CA GLY A 313 -8.25 12.25 14.84
C GLY A 313 -6.97 11.61 15.39
N PRO A 314 -6.90 11.37 16.70
CA PRO A 314 -5.67 10.96 17.40
C PRO A 314 -5.21 9.55 17.02
N SER A 315 -6.09 8.71 16.48
CA SER A 315 -5.79 7.33 16.09
C SER A 315 -5.31 7.20 14.64
N ALA A 316 -5.67 8.12 13.75
CA ALA A 316 -5.40 8.01 12.32
C ALA A 316 -4.32 8.98 11.83
N CYS A 317 -4.32 10.23 12.34
CA CYS A 317 -3.41 11.27 11.86
C CYS A 317 -1.93 10.98 12.12
N PRO A 318 -1.50 10.48 13.31
CA PRO A 318 -0.08 10.24 13.59
C PRO A 318 0.55 9.17 12.70
N PHE A 319 -0.26 8.25 12.17
CA PHE A 319 0.18 7.14 11.31
C PHE A 319 -0.15 7.38 9.83
N CYS A 320 -0.68 8.55 9.48
CA CYS A 320 -1.04 8.87 8.10
C CYS A 320 0.21 9.22 7.30
N ALA A 321 0.51 8.45 6.25
CA ALA A 321 1.65 8.71 5.35
C ALA A 321 1.58 10.05 4.59
N LEU A 322 0.47 10.77 4.70
CA LEU A 322 0.23 12.08 4.07
C LEU A 322 0.25 13.22 5.09
N ASN A 323 0.63 12.95 6.35
CA ASN A 323 0.63 13.93 7.44
C ASN A 323 1.45 15.18 7.07
N ASP A 324 2.65 14.99 6.51
CA ASP A 324 3.58 16.07 6.14
C ASP A 324 3.02 17.09 5.13
N ILE A 325 1.99 16.72 4.37
CA ILE A 325 1.34 17.57 3.36
C ILE A 325 -0.13 17.84 3.68
N CYS A 326 -0.58 17.45 4.87
CA CYS A 326 -1.96 17.61 5.29
C CYS A 326 -2.17 19.00 5.91
N PRO A 327 -3.09 19.83 5.39
CA PRO A 327 -3.38 21.14 5.98
C PRO A 327 -3.98 21.06 7.39
N ALA A 328 -4.51 19.90 7.79
CA ALA A 328 -5.04 19.65 9.14
C ALA A 328 -4.02 18.99 10.08
N ALA A 329 -2.75 18.85 9.69
CA ALA A 329 -1.72 18.26 10.55
C ALA A 329 -1.31 19.20 11.71
N GLU A 330 -1.35 20.52 11.50
CA GLU A 330 -0.96 21.53 12.51
C GLU A 330 -1.97 21.68 13.66
N THR A 331 -3.16 21.08 13.56
CA THR A 331 -4.27 21.25 14.53
C THR A 331 -4.42 20.09 15.51
N ASN A 332 -3.48 19.13 15.52
CA ASN A 332 -3.53 17.93 16.37
C ASN A 332 -2.35 17.83 17.34
#